data_AF-A0A1N6JTF5-F1
#
_entry.id   AF-A0A1N6JTF5-F1
#
_cell.length_a   1.000
_cell.length_b   1.000
_cell.length_c   1.000
_cell.angle_alpha   90.00
_cell.angle_beta   90.00
_cell.angle_gamma   90.00
#
_symmetry.space_group_name_H-M   'P 1'
#
loop_
_entity.id
_entity.type
_entity.pdbx_description
1 polymer ?
#
loop_
_entity_poly.entity_id
_entity_poly.type
_entity_poly.pdbx_seq_one_letter_code
_entity_poly.pdbx_strand_id
1 'polypeptide(L)'
;MAKETDVTLGDMVRQAQGVFALGPVAAPQLEHFWRAQEDILEEVEGAAKKWFRRRHEAAQSALEVMHEMQGAGVAPQAALQAMADWQSQSMQRVADDLGDWVDLWSRCVGRLASAEVEAANEGVAEAVSRTRVARRSTKGATPV
;
A
#
# COMPACT_ATOMS: atom_id res chain seq x y z
N MET A 1 32.44 3.46 9.09
CA MET A 1 32.40 3.25 7.64
C MET A 1 31.43 2.11 7.37
N ALA A 2 30.37 2.37 6.61
CA ALA A 2 29.30 1.41 6.33
C ALA A 2 29.81 0.30 5.38
N LYS A 3 29.51 -0.96 5.68
CA LYS A 3 29.75 -2.09 4.79
C LYS A 3 28.69 -2.06 3.69
N GLU A 4 29.10 -1.68 2.48
CA GLU A 4 28.32 -1.81 1.27
C GLU A 4 28.15 -3.31 0.96
N THR A 5 26.91 -3.78 0.94
CA THR A 5 26.60 -5.18 0.63
C THR A 5 26.34 -5.28 -0.86
N ASP A 6 27.38 -5.65 -1.60
CA ASP A 6 27.32 -5.86 -3.04
C ASP A 6 26.57 -7.18 -3.29
N VAL A 7 25.26 -7.09 -3.56
CA VAL A 7 24.43 -8.25 -3.90
C VAL A 7 24.80 -8.69 -5.31
N THR A 8 25.49 -9.81 -5.44
CA THR A 8 25.98 -10.27 -6.75
C THR A 8 24.87 -10.91 -7.58
N LEU A 9 25.00 -10.84 -8.91
CA LEU A 9 24.08 -11.53 -9.84
C LEU A 9 23.99 -13.04 -9.55
N GLY A 10 25.08 -13.65 -9.07
CA GLY A 10 25.13 -15.05 -8.66
C GLY A 10 24.26 -15.34 -7.43
N ASP A 11 24.18 -14.40 -6.50
CA ASP A 11 23.32 -14.51 -5.31
C ASP A 11 21.85 -14.39 -5.69
N MET A 12 21.51 -13.47 -6.62
CA MET A 12 20.15 -13.34 -7.16
C MET A 12 19.69 -14.61 -7.88
N VAL A 13 20.57 -15.23 -8.69
CA VAL A 13 20.25 -16.48 -9.40
C VAL A 13 20.04 -17.64 -8.42
N ARG A 14 20.87 -17.74 -7.37
CA ARG A 14 20.75 -18.81 -6.37
C ARG A 14 19.49 -18.63 -5.50
N GLN A 15 19.14 -17.38 -5.17
CA GLN A 15 17.88 -17.03 -4.50
C GLN A 15 16.66 -17.36 -5.38
N ALA A 16 16.69 -17.00 -6.66
CA ALA A 16 15.63 -17.34 -7.61
C ALA A 16 15.45 -18.86 -7.74
N GLN A 17 16.53 -19.63 -7.84
CA GLN A 17 16.48 -21.10 -7.88
C GLN A 17 15.86 -21.70 -6.61
N GLY A 18 16.14 -21.14 -5.43
CA GLY A 18 15.50 -21.55 -4.17
C GLY A 18 13.98 -21.29 -4.15
N VAL A 19 13.54 -20.16 -4.70
CA VAL A 19 12.10 -19.84 -4.85
C VAL A 19 11.42 -20.80 -5.84
N PHE A 20 12.07 -21.12 -6.97
CA PHE A 20 11.56 -22.08 -7.94
C PHE A 20 11.50 -23.53 -7.40
N ALA A 21 12.45 -23.93 -6.55
CA ALA A 21 12.45 -25.25 -5.91
C ALA A 21 11.32 -25.44 -4.88
N LEU A 22 10.82 -24.35 -4.30
CA LEU A 22 9.63 -24.33 -3.44
C LEU A 22 8.32 -24.19 -4.24
N GLY A 23 8.40 -24.12 -5.58
CA GLY A 23 7.32 -23.71 -6.50
C GLY A 23 5.92 -24.25 -6.19
N PRO A 24 5.70 -25.56 -5.96
CA PRO A 24 4.37 -26.09 -5.66
C PRO A 24 3.86 -25.79 -4.25
N VAL A 25 4.76 -25.60 -3.27
CA VAL A 25 4.41 -25.35 -1.85
C VAL A 25 4.29 -23.85 -1.56
N ALA A 26 5.03 -23.01 -2.30
CA ALA A 26 5.02 -21.56 -2.15
C ALA A 26 4.06 -20.85 -3.11
N ALA A 27 3.52 -21.53 -4.15
CA ALA A 27 2.65 -20.91 -5.14
C ALA A 27 1.41 -20.20 -4.55
N PRO A 28 0.64 -20.79 -3.61
CA PRO A 28 -0.51 -20.09 -3.00
C PRO A 28 -0.07 -18.85 -2.22
N GLN A 29 1.04 -18.95 -1.48
CA GLN A 29 1.55 -17.84 -0.69
C GLN A 29 2.09 -16.70 -1.57
N LEU A 30 2.69 -17.03 -2.72
CA LEU A 30 3.09 -16.06 -3.73
C LEU A 30 1.88 -15.39 -4.39
N GLU A 31 0.81 -16.13 -4.67
CA GLU A 31 -0.42 -15.57 -5.24
C GLU A 31 -1.07 -14.56 -4.28
N HIS A 32 -1.24 -14.93 -3.00
CA HIS A 32 -1.76 -14.02 -1.97
C HIS A 32 -0.89 -12.77 -1.80
N PHE A 33 0.44 -12.95 -1.82
CA PHE A 33 1.38 -11.83 -1.76
C PHE A 33 1.23 -10.86 -2.93
N TRP A 34 1.13 -11.37 -4.17
CA TRP A 34 0.96 -10.51 -5.35
C TRP A 34 -0.41 -9.82 -5.37
N ARG A 35 -1.48 -10.50 -4.94
CA ARG A 35 -2.80 -9.87 -4.79
C ARG A 35 -2.80 -8.75 -3.76
N ALA A 36 -2.18 -8.99 -2.60
CA ALA A 36 -2.04 -7.96 -1.57
C ALA A 36 -1.24 -6.75 -2.06
N GLN A 37 -0.17 -6.98 -2.85
CA GLN A 37 0.56 -5.89 -3.48
C GLN A 37 -0.32 -5.08 -4.45
N GLU A 38 -1.14 -5.72 -5.27
CA GLU A 38 -2.02 -4.97 -6.18
C GLU A 38 -3.06 -4.14 -5.44
N ASP A 39 -3.72 -4.72 -4.44
CA ASP A 39 -4.67 -3.96 -3.64
C ASP A 39 -4.02 -2.74 -2.94
N ILE A 40 -2.76 -2.87 -2.51
CA ILE A 40 -1.99 -1.77 -1.94
C ILE A 40 -1.71 -0.70 -2.99
N LEU A 41 -1.32 -1.10 -4.20
CA LEU A 41 -1.06 -0.17 -5.29
C LEU A 41 -2.33 0.62 -5.66
N GLU A 42 -3.49 -0.03 -5.71
CA GLU A 42 -4.78 0.63 -5.94
C GLU A 42 -5.11 1.66 -4.85
N GLU A 43 -4.93 1.30 -3.56
CA GLU A 43 -5.16 2.24 -2.44
C GLU A 43 -4.20 3.43 -2.49
N VAL A 44 -2.92 3.19 -2.81
CA VAL A 44 -1.90 4.24 -2.94
C VAL A 44 -2.24 5.17 -4.10
N GLU A 45 -2.65 4.63 -5.26
CA GLU A 45 -3.05 5.43 -6.41
C GLU A 45 -4.28 6.30 -6.07
N GLY A 46 -5.27 5.73 -5.40
CA GLY A 46 -6.47 6.43 -4.94
C GLY A 46 -6.13 7.58 -3.98
N ALA A 47 -5.25 7.32 -3.00
CA ALA A 47 -4.79 8.34 -2.06
C ALA A 47 -3.98 9.44 -2.76
N ALA A 48 -3.07 9.08 -3.67
CA ALA A 48 -2.27 10.03 -4.43
C ALA A 48 -3.16 10.96 -5.28
N LYS A 49 -4.18 10.42 -5.97
CA LYS A 49 -5.15 11.20 -6.75
C LYS A 49 -5.88 12.24 -5.89
N LYS A 50 -6.30 11.87 -4.68
CA LYS A 50 -6.95 12.80 -3.74
C LYS A 50 -5.99 13.90 -3.28
N TRP A 51 -4.76 13.53 -2.90
CA TRP A 51 -3.73 14.46 -2.48
C TRP A 51 -3.39 15.49 -3.58
N PHE A 52 -3.20 15.03 -4.81
CA PHE A 52 -2.94 15.91 -5.96
C PHE A 52 -4.07 16.91 -6.19
N ARG A 53 -5.33 16.46 -6.09
CA ARG A 53 -6.50 17.33 -6.23
C ARG A 53 -6.50 18.45 -5.18
N ARG A 54 -6.33 18.10 -3.90
CA ARG A 54 -6.28 19.09 -2.80
C ARG A 54 -5.11 20.07 -2.94
N ARG A 55 -3.95 19.63 -3.45
CA ARG A 55 -2.83 20.53 -3.75
C ARG A 55 -3.15 21.50 -4.87
N HIS A 56 -3.87 21.04 -5.90
CA HIS A 56 -4.30 21.91 -6.98
C HIS A 56 -5.31 22.96 -6.50
N GLU A 57 -6.32 22.55 -5.72
CA GLU A 57 -7.30 23.45 -5.11
C GLU A 57 -6.65 24.49 -4.19
N ALA A 58 -5.66 24.08 -3.38
CA ALA A 58 -4.90 24.99 -2.52
C ALA A 58 -4.11 26.03 -3.33
N ALA A 59 -3.49 25.61 -4.44
CA ALA A 59 -2.73 26.51 -5.31
C ALA A 59 -3.65 27.49 -6.06
N GLN A 60 -4.77 27.01 -6.60
CA GLN A 60 -5.75 27.84 -7.29
C GLN A 60 -6.34 28.90 -6.35
N SER A 61 -6.79 28.49 -5.15
CA SER A 61 -7.30 29.44 -4.16
C SER A 61 -6.26 30.47 -3.70
N ALA A 62 -4.97 30.09 -3.64
CA ALA A 62 -3.90 31.05 -3.36
C ALA A 62 -3.77 32.09 -4.49
N LEU A 63 -3.83 31.64 -5.75
CA LEU A 63 -3.81 32.54 -6.91
C LEU A 63 -5.02 33.47 -6.92
N GLU A 64 -6.21 32.99 -6.58
CA GLU A 64 -7.43 33.80 -6.48
C GLU A 64 -7.27 34.92 -5.46
N VAL A 65 -6.83 34.59 -4.23
CA VAL A 65 -6.57 35.60 -3.18
C VAL A 65 -5.53 36.62 -3.64
N MET A 66 -4.46 36.19 -4.32
CA MET A 66 -3.46 37.13 -4.84
C MET A 66 -4.00 38.05 -5.95
N HIS A 67 -4.93 37.59 -6.78
CA HIS A 67 -5.60 38.44 -7.77
C HIS A 67 -6.54 39.44 -7.11
N GLU A 68 -7.32 39.00 -6.12
CA GLU A 68 -8.21 39.85 -5.35
C GLU A 68 -7.44 40.98 -4.67
N MET A 69 -6.28 40.67 -4.08
CA MET A 69 -5.41 41.66 -3.43
C MET A 69 -4.77 42.70 -4.39
N GLN A 70 -4.64 42.37 -5.68
CA GLN A 70 -4.05 43.27 -6.69
C GLN A 70 -5.07 44.24 -7.30
N GLY A 71 -6.36 44.07 -7.03
CA GLY A 71 -7.41 44.98 -7.52
C GLY A 71 -7.26 46.40 -6.97
N ALA A 72 -7.42 47.40 -7.83
CA ALA A 72 -7.39 48.81 -7.41
C ALA A 72 -8.51 49.08 -6.38
N GLY A 73 -8.15 49.41 -5.13
CA GLY A 73 -9.08 49.82 -4.07
C GLY A 73 -9.29 48.84 -2.91
N VAL A 74 -8.52 47.76 -2.81
CA VAL A 74 -8.62 46.82 -1.68
C VAL A 74 -8.08 47.45 -0.40
N ALA A 75 -8.90 47.49 0.65
CA ALA A 75 -8.46 47.93 1.96
C ALA A 75 -7.40 46.95 2.54
N PRO A 76 -6.31 47.42 3.16
CA PRO A 76 -5.28 46.56 3.75
C PRO A 76 -5.84 45.51 4.72
N GLN A 77 -6.88 45.86 5.48
CA GLN A 77 -7.58 44.92 6.38
C GLN A 77 -8.31 43.80 5.63
N ALA A 78 -8.91 44.09 4.48
CA ALA A 78 -9.59 43.07 3.67
C ALA A 78 -8.59 42.09 3.06
N ALA A 79 -7.43 42.58 2.60
CA ALA A 79 -6.35 41.74 2.11
C ALA A 79 -5.79 40.81 3.20
N LEU A 80 -5.58 41.32 4.41
CA LEU A 80 -5.14 40.52 5.56
C LEU A 80 -6.16 39.45 5.94
N GLN A 81 -7.46 39.78 5.89
CA GLN A 81 -8.53 38.82 6.17
C GLN A 81 -8.54 37.69 5.12
N ALA A 82 -8.46 38.02 3.83
CA ALA A 82 -8.44 37.03 2.75
C ALA A 82 -7.25 36.06 2.88
N MET A 83 -6.07 36.57 3.24
CA MET A 83 -4.90 35.73 3.52
C MET A 83 -5.11 34.83 4.74
N ALA A 84 -5.69 35.35 5.83
CA ALA A 84 -5.97 34.58 7.04
C ALA A 84 -6.99 33.46 6.77
N ASP A 85 -8.04 33.75 5.99
CA ASP A 85 -9.06 32.78 5.59
C ASP A 85 -8.44 31.67 4.73
N TRP A 86 -7.61 32.04 3.74
CA TRP A 86 -6.88 31.06 2.93
C TRP A 86 -5.93 30.19 3.76
N GLN A 87 -5.23 30.79 4.73
CA GLN A 87 -4.32 30.05 5.61
C GLN A 87 -5.07 29.04 6.47
N SER A 88 -6.23 29.43 7.02
CA SER A 88 -7.12 28.55 7.78
C SER A 88 -7.58 27.35 6.95
N GLN A 89 -8.09 27.59 5.73
CA GLN A 89 -8.49 26.52 4.81
C GLN A 89 -7.32 25.63 4.41
N SER A 90 -6.13 26.20 4.26
CA SER A 90 -4.92 25.44 3.95
C SER A 90 -4.55 24.49 5.08
N MET A 91 -4.78 24.90 6.34
CA MET A 91 -4.56 24.01 7.48
C MET A 91 -5.57 22.87 7.56
N GLN A 92 -6.83 23.12 7.21
CA GLN A 92 -7.82 22.06 7.09
C GLN A 92 -7.40 21.03 6.04
N ARG A 93 -6.98 21.48 4.84
CA ARG A 93 -6.51 20.58 3.78
C ARG A 93 -5.32 19.71 4.21
N VAL A 94 -4.39 20.27 4.99
CA VAL A 94 -3.25 19.52 5.54
C VAL A 94 -3.69 18.50 6.60
N ALA A 95 -4.65 18.84 7.45
CA ALA A 95 -5.21 17.90 8.42
C ALA A 95 -5.91 16.73 7.71
N ASP A 96 -6.65 17.02 6.63
CA ASP A 96 -7.30 15.99 5.80
C ASP A 96 -6.26 15.08 5.12
N ASP A 97 -5.13 15.63 4.66
CA ASP A 97 -4.03 14.82 4.10
C ASP A 97 -3.41 13.88 5.14
N LEU A 98 -3.22 14.36 6.37
CA LEU A 98 -2.68 13.53 7.44
C LEU A 98 -3.63 12.38 7.78
N GLY A 99 -4.94 12.67 7.83
CA GLY A 99 -5.98 11.65 8.02
C GLY A 99 -5.95 10.60 6.91
N ASP A 100 -6.00 11.03 5.66
CA ASP A 100 -5.93 10.13 4.49
C ASP A 100 -4.64 9.29 4.47
N TRP A 101 -3.51 9.86 4.90
CA TRP A 101 -2.24 9.14 4.96
C TRP A 101 -2.25 8.05 6.04
N VAL A 102 -2.75 8.36 7.24
CA VAL A 102 -2.91 7.37 8.32
C VAL A 102 -3.87 6.25 7.91
N ASP A 103 -4.98 6.60 7.26
CA ASP A 103 -5.95 5.65 6.72
C ASP A 103 -5.32 4.71 5.69
N LEU A 104 -4.55 5.26 4.74
CA LEU A 104 -3.83 4.49 3.73
C LEU A 104 -2.89 3.47 4.39
N TRP A 105 -2.04 3.92 5.32
CA TRP A 105 -1.12 3.03 6.02
C TRP A 105 -1.85 1.92 6.77
N SER A 106 -2.94 2.27 7.46
CA SER A 106 -3.75 1.30 8.20
C SER A 106 -4.34 0.22 7.29
N ARG A 107 -4.85 0.60 6.11
CA ARG A 107 -5.37 -0.34 5.11
C ARG A 107 -4.27 -1.22 4.52
N CYS A 108 -3.13 -0.64 4.16
CA CYS A 108 -2.00 -1.39 3.62
C CYS A 108 -1.49 -2.44 4.61
N VAL A 109 -1.32 -2.05 5.88
CA VAL A 109 -0.93 -2.99 6.95
C VAL A 109 -2.00 -4.07 7.14
N GLY A 110 -3.27 -3.70 7.14
CA GLY A 110 -4.38 -4.66 7.25
C GLY A 110 -4.42 -5.69 6.12
N ARG A 111 -4.17 -5.27 4.88
CA ARG A 111 -4.12 -6.15 3.71
C ARG A 111 -2.94 -7.11 3.75
N LEU A 112 -1.76 -6.64 4.14
CA LEU A 112 -0.58 -7.51 4.35
C LEU A 112 -0.86 -8.57 5.41
N ALA A 113 -1.38 -8.17 6.57
CA ALA A 113 -1.71 -9.09 7.65
C ALA A 113 -2.78 -10.12 7.23
N SER A 114 -3.79 -9.70 6.47
CA SER A 114 -4.85 -10.58 5.98
C SER A 114 -4.30 -11.61 4.99
N ALA A 115 -3.45 -11.19 4.05
CA ALA A 115 -2.82 -12.09 3.08
C ALA A 115 -1.92 -13.14 3.74
N GLU A 116 -1.19 -12.78 4.81
CA GLU A 116 -0.41 -13.73 5.59
C GLU A 116 -1.29 -14.78 6.27
N VAL A 117 -2.42 -14.37 6.87
CA VAL A 117 -3.38 -15.26 7.52
C VAL A 117 -4.06 -16.19 6.52
N GLU A 118 -4.47 -15.67 5.37
CA GLU A 118 -5.09 -16.46 4.29
C GLU A 118 -4.13 -17.51 3.74
N ALA A 119 -2.89 -17.12 3.44
CA ALA A 119 -1.86 -18.05 2.99
C ALA A 119 -1.56 -19.13 4.03
N ALA A 120 -1.51 -18.79 5.33
CA ALA A 120 -1.30 -19.76 6.40
C ALA A 120 -2.46 -20.77 6.51
N ASN A 121 -3.71 -20.29 6.42
CA ASN A 121 -4.90 -21.14 6.49
C ASN A 121 -4.97 -22.13 5.32
N GLU A 122 -4.65 -21.69 4.10
CA GLU A 122 -4.61 -22.57 2.93
C GLU A 122 -3.49 -23.60 3.03
N GLY A 123 -2.30 -23.22 3.52
CA GLY A 123 -1.20 -24.16 3.78
C GLY A 123 -1.59 -25.26 4.78
N VAL A 124 -2.31 -24.91 5.85
CA VAL A 124 -2.85 -25.88 6.82
C VAL A 124 -3.88 -26.80 6.17
N ALA A 125 -4.84 -26.25 5.41
CA ALA A 125 -5.87 -27.03 4.73
C ALA A 125 -5.26 -28.02 3.73
N GLU A 126 -4.24 -27.61 2.99
CA GLU A 126 -3.54 -28.46 2.03
C GLU A 126 -2.76 -29.58 2.72
N ALA A 127 -2.05 -29.27 3.82
CA ALA A 127 -1.33 -30.27 4.61
C ALA A 127 -2.28 -31.34 5.19
N VAL A 128 -3.45 -30.93 5.68
CA VAL A 128 -4.51 -31.84 6.15
C VAL A 128 -5.02 -32.72 5.01
N SER A 129 -5.26 -32.14 3.84
CA SER A 129 -5.70 -32.87 2.64
C SER A 129 -4.68 -33.92 2.20
N ARG A 130 -3.39 -33.55 2.09
CA ARG A 130 -2.30 -34.47 1.74
C ARG A 130 -2.17 -35.60 2.76
N THR A 131 -2.27 -35.30 4.05
CA THR A 131 -2.23 -36.32 5.12
C THR A 131 -3.41 -37.30 5.01
N ARG A 132 -4.61 -36.80 4.68
CA ARG A 132 -5.81 -37.61 4.48
C ARG A 132 -5.71 -38.51 3.24
N VAL A 133 -5.14 -38.00 2.15
CA VAL A 133 -4.89 -38.76 0.91
C VAL A 133 -3.84 -39.85 1.16
N ALA A 134 -2.71 -39.51 1.80
CA ALA A 134 -1.67 -40.47 2.16
C ALA A 134 -2.21 -41.61 3.04
N ARG A 135 -3.04 -41.27 4.05
CA ARG A 135 -3.69 -42.25 4.94
C ARG A 135 -4.75 -43.12 4.24
N ARG A 136 -5.36 -42.64 3.15
CA ARG A 136 -6.26 -43.45 2.30
C ARG A 136 -5.48 -44.38 1.38
N SER A 137 -4.37 -43.91 0.82
CA SER A 137 -3.46 -44.71 -0.02
C SER A 137 -2.88 -45.90 0.75
N THR A 138 -2.42 -45.69 1.99
CA THR A 138 -1.88 -46.77 2.84
C THR A 138 -2.92 -47.79 3.29
N LYS A 139 -4.20 -47.42 3.35
CA LYS A 139 -5.30 -48.36 3.63
C LYS A 139 -5.77 -49.17 2.42
N GLY A 140 -5.43 -48.76 1.20
CA GLY A 140 -5.73 -49.48 -0.04
C GLY A 140 -4.65 -50.49 -0.45
N ALA A 141 -3.45 -50.37 0.09
CA ALA A 141 -2.35 -51.30 -0.12
C ALA A 141 -2.46 -52.49 0.85
N THR A 142 -3.37 -53.42 0.57
CA THR A 142 -3.34 -54.75 1.20
C THR A 142 -2.15 -55.53 0.62
N PRO A 143 -1.25 -56.10 1.43
CA PRO A 143 -0.16 -56.92 0.91
C PRO A 143 -0.74 -58.22 0.34
N VAL A 144 -0.32 -58.58 -0.88
CA VAL A 144 -0.53 -59.90 -1.48
C VAL A 144 0.73 -60.72 -1.26
#